data_AF-A0A3D4PNN9-F1
#
_entry.id   AF-A0A3D4PNN9-F1
#
_cell.length_a   1.000
_cell.length_b   1.000
_cell.length_c   1.000
_cell.angle_alpha   90.00
_cell.angle_beta   90.00
_cell.angle_gamma   90.00
#
_symmetry.space_group_name_H-M   'P 1'
#
loop_
_entity.id
_entity.type
_entity.pdbx_description
1 polymer ?
#
loop_
_entity_poly.entity_id
_entity_poly.type
_entity_poly.pdbx_seq_one_letter_code
_entity_poly.pdbx_strand_id
1 'polypeptide(L)'
;FRRRLDQLPPMGEPVKIGHHSEGRHRAAIKRADTAFNRVHAAHEAATHAETAAASAAITTASRYNPRTVANRIEKIAAEIRSYQRDLDGYIAHRGSPYAEQIAPVSGTTRDRVTSRLAEKSDELQYWQTIREQQIAEGTATNYTPDQITKGDAVKIRGEWRRVARVNPKSVSVETPYSWTDKAPYTDIQDHKKA
;
A
#
# COMPACT_ATOMS: atom_id res chain seq x y z
N PHE A 1 6.74 14.59 -38.71
CA PHE A 1 8.01 13.84 -38.73
C PHE A 1 8.38 13.40 -40.15
N ARG A 2 7.60 12.53 -40.82
CA ARG A 2 7.81 12.07 -42.22
C ARG A 2 8.22 13.17 -43.22
N ARG A 3 7.42 14.24 -43.36
CA ARG A 3 7.69 15.37 -44.28
C ARG A 3 9.06 16.06 -44.11
N ARG A 4 9.72 15.93 -42.95
CA ARG A 4 11.06 16.49 -42.71
C ARG A 4 12.18 15.51 -43.04
N LEU A 5 11.92 14.20 -42.97
CA LEU A 5 12.85 13.17 -43.42
C LEU A 5 12.96 13.18 -44.95
N ASP A 6 11.87 13.49 -45.65
CA ASP A 6 11.84 13.61 -47.11
C ASP A 6 12.70 14.78 -47.65
N GLN A 7 13.17 15.66 -46.76
CA GLN A 7 14.08 16.77 -47.10
C GLN A 7 15.56 16.43 -46.87
N LEU A 8 15.84 15.26 -46.29
CA LEU A 8 17.20 14.76 -46.15
C LEU A 8 17.72 14.32 -47.52
N PRO A 9 19.03 14.44 -47.77
CA PRO A 9 19.57 14.00 -49.05
C PRO A 9 19.39 12.50 -49.27
N PRO A 10 19.10 12.12 -50.53
CA PRO A 10 18.75 10.76 -50.85
C PRO A 10 19.87 9.82 -50.40
N MET A 11 19.48 8.76 -49.71
CA MET A 11 20.37 7.66 -49.31
C MET A 11 21.56 8.05 -48.41
N GLY A 12 21.50 9.19 -47.71
CA GLY A 12 22.58 9.60 -46.81
C GLY A 12 23.87 10.02 -47.54
N GLU A 13 23.73 10.62 -48.73
CA GLU A 13 24.85 11.18 -49.48
C GLU A 13 25.76 12.05 -48.56
N PRO A 14 27.09 11.96 -48.65
CA PRO A 14 27.97 12.78 -47.84
C PRO A 14 27.77 14.28 -48.09
N VAL A 15 27.91 15.10 -47.04
CA VAL A 15 27.91 16.55 -47.18
C VAL A 15 29.13 16.98 -48.01
N LYS A 16 28.90 17.48 -49.23
CA LYS A 16 29.95 18.00 -50.12
C LYS A 16 30.44 19.36 -49.61
N ILE A 17 31.58 19.37 -48.92
CA ILE A 17 32.18 20.56 -48.33
C ILE A 17 32.63 21.53 -49.43
N GLY A 18 32.27 22.81 -49.31
CA GLY A 18 32.60 23.87 -50.29
C GLY A 18 31.66 23.94 -51.50
N HIS A 19 30.65 23.07 -51.60
CA HIS A 19 29.67 23.09 -52.69
C HIS A 19 28.47 23.99 -52.33
N HIS A 20 27.83 24.60 -53.34
CA HIS A 20 26.68 25.51 -53.14
C HIS A 20 25.48 24.85 -52.42
N SER A 21 25.40 23.51 -52.41
CA SER A 21 24.34 22.74 -51.73
C SER A 21 24.64 22.41 -50.27
N GLU A 22 25.84 22.67 -49.76
CA GLU A 22 26.29 22.33 -48.41
C GLU A 22 25.37 22.93 -47.34
N GLY A 23 25.10 24.25 -47.42
CA GLY A 23 24.27 24.93 -46.43
C GLY A 23 22.84 24.36 -46.36
N ARG A 24 22.27 23.99 -47.51
CA ARG A 24 20.95 23.35 -47.58
C ARG A 24 20.97 21.97 -46.94
N HIS A 25 22.00 21.18 -47.20
CA HIS A 25 22.18 19.83 -46.66
C HIS A 25 22.30 19.86 -45.13
N ARG A 26 23.20 20.70 -44.59
CA ARG A 26 23.38 20.87 -43.13
C ARG A 26 22.10 21.35 -42.45
N ALA A 27 21.37 22.28 -43.07
CA ALA A 27 20.11 22.76 -42.54
C ALA A 27 19.02 21.67 -42.54
N ALA A 28 18.98 20.81 -43.57
CA ALA A 28 18.05 19.68 -43.62
C ALA A 28 18.31 18.67 -42.50
N ILE A 29 19.57 18.27 -42.30
CA ILE A 29 20.01 17.39 -41.21
C ILE A 29 19.63 18.01 -39.86
N LYS A 30 20.01 19.26 -39.60
CA LYS A 30 19.69 19.95 -38.34
C LYS A 30 18.19 20.01 -38.05
N ARG A 31 17.35 20.23 -39.07
CA ARG A 31 15.89 20.23 -38.92
C ARG A 31 15.34 18.84 -38.63
N ALA A 32 15.89 17.81 -39.24
CA ALA A 32 15.52 16.42 -38.97
C ALA A 32 15.92 16.01 -37.54
N ASP A 33 17.15 16.30 -37.12
CA ASP A 33 17.65 16.04 -35.77
C ASP A 33 16.79 16.75 -34.72
N THR A 34 16.49 18.04 -34.94
CA THR A 34 15.63 18.81 -34.04
C THR A 34 14.22 18.20 -33.95
N ALA A 35 13.68 17.70 -35.08
CA ALA A 35 12.37 17.05 -35.09
C ALA A 35 12.40 15.70 -34.37
N PHE A 36 13.46 14.92 -34.55
CA PHE A 36 13.66 13.64 -33.88
C PHE A 36 13.81 13.82 -32.38
N ASN A 37 14.67 14.73 -31.94
CA ASN A 37 14.87 15.05 -30.52
C ASN A 37 13.57 15.49 -29.83
N ARG A 38 12.71 16.25 -30.53
CA ARG A 38 11.38 16.62 -29.99
C ARG A 38 10.45 15.42 -29.85
N VAL A 39 10.43 14.52 -30.83
CA VAL A 39 9.61 13.29 -30.76
C VAL A 39 10.12 12.39 -29.63
N HIS A 40 11.44 12.22 -29.52
CA HIS A 40 12.07 11.44 -28.46
C HIS A 40 11.77 12.04 -27.08
N ALA A 41 11.96 13.34 -26.89
CA ALA A 41 11.66 14.01 -25.63
C ALA A 41 10.17 13.90 -25.25
N ALA A 42 9.27 14.01 -26.23
CA ALA A 42 7.84 13.81 -26.00
C ALA A 42 7.52 12.35 -25.63
N HIS A 43 8.20 11.38 -26.24
CA HIS A 43 8.04 9.97 -25.90
C HIS A 43 8.56 9.66 -24.49
N GLU A 44 9.74 10.12 -24.12
CA GLU A 44 10.29 10.00 -22.76
C GLU A 44 9.36 10.63 -21.71
N ALA A 45 8.85 11.84 -21.98
CA ALA A 45 7.89 12.49 -21.09
C ALA A 45 6.59 11.67 -20.94
N ALA A 46 6.09 11.07 -22.02
CA ALA A 46 4.91 10.21 -21.97
C ALA A 46 5.18 8.93 -21.17
N THR A 47 6.30 8.25 -21.42
CA THR A 47 6.72 7.05 -20.67
C THR A 47 6.91 7.36 -19.18
N HIS A 48 7.52 8.49 -18.85
CA HIS A 48 7.65 8.94 -17.46
C HIS A 48 6.28 9.23 -16.81
N ALA A 49 5.36 9.86 -17.52
CA ALA A 49 4.02 10.11 -17.01
C ALA A 49 3.25 8.80 -16.77
N GLU A 50 3.35 7.84 -17.70
CA GLU A 50 2.70 6.53 -17.58
C GLU A 50 3.25 5.72 -16.40
N THR A 51 4.58 5.66 -16.27
CA THR A 51 5.23 4.97 -15.14
C THR A 51 4.90 5.62 -13.79
N ALA A 52 4.83 6.95 -13.73
CA ALA A 52 4.41 7.67 -12.53
C ALA A 52 2.94 7.35 -12.17
N ALA A 53 2.04 7.34 -13.16
CA ALA A 53 0.63 7.00 -12.97
C ALA A 53 0.45 5.56 -12.48
N ALA A 54 1.15 4.60 -13.10
CA ALA A 54 1.13 3.20 -12.66
C ALA A 54 1.64 3.03 -11.22
N SER A 55 2.71 3.74 -10.87
CA SER A 55 3.27 3.72 -9.50
C SER A 55 2.29 4.30 -8.47
N ALA A 56 1.61 5.40 -8.80
CA ALA A 56 0.58 5.98 -7.95
C ALA A 56 -0.62 5.06 -7.76
N ALA A 57 -1.04 4.36 -8.82
CA ALA A 57 -2.12 3.37 -8.77
C ALA A 57 -1.77 2.18 -7.86
N ILE A 58 -0.57 1.60 -8.00
CA ILE A 58 -0.08 0.50 -7.14
C ILE A 58 0.01 0.95 -5.68
N THR A 59 0.52 2.15 -5.43
CA THR A 59 0.61 2.71 -4.07
C THR A 59 -0.78 2.89 -3.45
N THR A 60 -1.74 3.37 -4.23
CA THR A 60 -3.13 3.52 -3.79
C THR A 60 -3.76 2.16 -3.50
N ALA A 61 -3.64 1.20 -4.42
CA ALA A 61 -4.17 -0.15 -4.25
C ALA A 61 -3.58 -0.86 -3.02
N SER A 62 -2.27 -0.74 -2.78
CA SER A 62 -1.63 -1.32 -1.60
C SER A 62 -2.06 -0.65 -0.29
N ARG A 63 -2.29 0.67 -0.30
CA ARG A 63 -2.81 1.43 0.86
C ARG A 63 -4.21 0.96 1.27
N TYR A 64 -5.07 0.68 0.28
CA TYR A 64 -6.45 0.24 0.48
C TYR A 64 -6.62 -1.28 0.40
N ASN A 65 -5.54 -2.05 0.35
CA ASN A 65 -5.65 -3.50 0.44
C ASN A 65 -6.37 -3.89 1.75
N PRO A 66 -7.39 -4.77 1.73
CA PRO A 66 -8.18 -5.12 2.90
C PRO A 66 -7.36 -5.53 4.13
N ARG A 67 -6.27 -6.25 3.91
CA ARG A 67 -5.36 -6.68 4.98
C ARG A 67 -4.59 -5.50 5.56
N THR A 68 -4.09 -4.61 4.71
CA THR A 68 -3.41 -3.37 5.13
C THR A 68 -4.34 -2.49 5.95
N VAL A 69 -5.59 -2.34 5.51
CA VAL A 69 -6.61 -1.57 6.24
C VAL A 69 -6.87 -2.18 7.62
N ALA A 70 -7.11 -3.50 7.70
CA ALA A 70 -7.32 -4.18 8.98
C ALA A 70 -6.13 -3.99 9.96
N ASN A 71 -4.90 -4.21 9.48
CA ASN A 71 -3.69 -4.02 10.29
C ASN A 71 -3.52 -2.57 10.74
N ARG A 72 -3.89 -1.60 9.89
CA ARG A 72 -3.84 -0.17 10.23
C ARG A 72 -4.85 0.16 11.33
N ILE A 73 -6.08 -0.33 11.23
CA ILE A 73 -7.11 -0.17 12.27
C ILE A 73 -6.59 -0.72 13.60
N GLU A 74 -6.03 -1.94 13.61
CA GLU A 74 -5.48 -2.54 14.82
C GLU A 74 -4.35 -1.70 15.44
N LYS A 75 -3.46 -1.16 14.60
CA LYS A 75 -2.37 -0.29 15.03
C LYS A 75 -2.88 1.01 15.64
N ILE A 76 -3.80 1.71 14.96
CA ILE A 76 -4.37 2.97 15.46
C ILE A 76 -5.11 2.73 16.78
N ALA A 77 -5.90 1.65 16.87
CA ALA A 77 -6.59 1.28 18.11
C ALA A 77 -5.62 0.95 19.26
N ALA A 78 -4.42 0.42 18.97
CA ALA A 78 -3.37 0.23 19.97
C ALA A 78 -2.75 1.56 20.42
N GLU A 79 -2.52 2.49 19.50
CA GLU A 79 -2.02 3.84 19.80
C GLU A 79 -3.01 4.64 20.66
N ILE A 80 -4.31 4.60 20.32
CA ILE A 80 -5.39 5.20 21.13
C ILE A 80 -5.36 4.68 22.56
N ARG A 81 -5.27 3.35 22.75
CA ARG A 81 -5.18 2.75 24.09
C ARG A 81 -3.91 3.18 24.84
N SER A 82 -2.81 3.42 24.13
CA SER A 82 -1.58 3.95 24.75
C SER A 82 -1.80 5.37 25.24
N TYR A 83 -2.37 6.25 24.41
CA TYR A 83 -2.64 7.63 24.80
C TYR A 83 -3.64 7.74 25.95
N GLN A 84 -4.70 6.94 25.94
CA GLN A 84 -5.65 6.85 27.05
C GLN A 84 -4.95 6.40 28.34
N ARG A 85 -4.12 5.36 28.27
CA ARG A 85 -3.32 4.90 29.41
C ARG A 85 -2.41 6.00 29.97
N ASP A 86 -1.79 6.80 29.10
CA ASP A 86 -0.96 7.93 29.54
C ASP A 86 -1.80 9.03 30.22
N LEU A 87 -3.01 9.29 29.72
CA LEU A 87 -3.94 10.29 30.28
C LEU A 87 -4.56 9.86 31.61
N ASP A 88 -4.75 8.56 31.83
CA ASP A 88 -5.35 7.98 33.03
C ASP A 88 -4.29 7.62 34.09
N GLY A 89 -3.02 7.53 33.70
CA GLY A 89 -1.97 6.95 34.51
C GLY A 89 -2.05 5.42 34.55
N TYR A 90 -0.95 4.76 34.92
CA TYR A 90 -0.90 3.30 34.94
C TYR A 90 0.17 2.77 35.88
N ILE A 91 0.05 1.47 36.19
CA ILE A 91 1.08 0.74 36.94
C ILE A 91 1.99 0.02 35.94
N ALA A 92 3.29 0.25 36.06
CA ALA A 92 4.29 -0.36 35.19
C ALA A 92 5.19 -1.31 35.98
N HIS A 93 5.50 -2.45 35.36
CA HIS A 93 6.52 -3.38 35.82
C HIS A 93 7.66 -3.37 34.80
N ARG A 94 8.62 -2.45 34.96
CA ARG A 94 9.73 -2.23 34.01
C ARG A 94 10.85 -3.27 34.20
N GLY A 95 10.51 -4.55 34.10
CA GLY A 95 11.44 -5.66 34.34
C GLY A 95 11.86 -5.85 35.80
N SER A 96 11.19 -5.14 36.71
CA SER A 96 11.38 -5.21 38.16
C SER A 96 10.19 -5.91 38.81
N PRO A 97 10.38 -6.69 39.89
CA PRO A 97 9.28 -7.26 40.67
C PRO A 97 8.44 -6.17 41.38
N TYR A 98 8.93 -4.93 41.44
CA TYR A 98 8.20 -3.82 42.06
C TYR A 98 7.33 -3.08 41.03
N ALA A 99 6.09 -2.82 41.43
CA ALA A 99 5.15 -1.99 40.69
C ALA A 99 5.52 -0.51 40.86
N GLU A 100 5.61 0.22 39.75
CA GLU A 100 5.76 1.67 39.76
C GLU A 100 4.47 2.33 39.31
N GLN A 101 3.92 3.22 40.14
CA GLN A 101 2.76 4.02 39.78
C GLN A 101 3.20 5.21 38.95
N ILE A 102 2.75 5.25 37.70
CA ILE A 102 2.96 6.36 36.79
C ILE A 102 1.73 7.24 36.84
N ALA A 103 1.91 8.49 37.30
CA ALA A 103 0.84 9.47 37.38
C ALA A 103 0.32 9.85 35.97
N PRO A 104 -0.96 10.22 35.85
CA PRO A 104 -1.52 10.82 34.64
C PRO A 104 -0.64 11.94 34.08
N VAL A 105 -0.48 11.98 32.76
CA VAL A 105 0.19 13.13 32.12
C VAL A 105 -0.58 14.42 32.41
N SER A 106 0.16 15.49 32.67
CA SER A 106 -0.37 16.79 33.10
C SER A 106 0.21 17.96 32.28
N GLY A 107 -0.40 19.14 32.43
CA GLY A 107 0.00 20.38 31.76
C GLY A 107 0.05 20.26 30.23
N THR A 108 1.02 20.94 29.62
CA THR A 108 1.15 20.99 28.14
C THR A 108 1.36 19.63 27.48
N THR A 109 1.80 18.62 28.22
CA THR A 109 1.94 17.25 27.70
C THR A 109 0.57 16.58 27.61
N ARG A 110 -0.31 16.79 28.60
CA ARG A 110 -1.70 16.33 28.56
C ARG A 110 -2.44 16.90 27.37
N ASP A 111 -2.27 18.19 27.10
CA ASP A 111 -2.92 18.85 25.96
C ASP A 111 -2.49 18.22 24.64
N ARG A 112 -1.18 17.98 24.46
CA ARG A 112 -0.62 17.31 23.28
C ARG A 112 -1.13 15.88 23.11
N VAL A 113 -1.17 15.10 24.18
CA VAL A 113 -1.67 13.71 24.13
C VAL A 113 -3.17 13.70 23.81
N THR A 114 -3.94 14.64 24.38
CA THR A 114 -5.38 14.77 24.09
C THR A 114 -5.62 15.13 22.63
N SER A 115 -4.85 16.06 22.06
CA SER A 115 -4.93 16.38 20.63
C SER A 115 -4.59 15.19 19.74
N ARG A 116 -3.53 14.43 20.05
CA ARG A 116 -3.17 13.20 19.32
C ARG A 116 -4.24 12.12 19.45
N LEU A 117 -4.86 11.99 20.62
CA LEU A 117 -5.96 11.05 20.84
C LEU A 117 -7.16 11.39 19.95
N ALA A 118 -7.52 12.68 19.86
CA ALA A 118 -8.60 13.13 18.98
C ALA A 118 -8.27 12.83 17.50
N GLU A 119 -7.08 13.22 17.03
CA GLU A 119 -6.63 12.95 15.66
C GLU A 119 -6.65 11.45 15.33
N LYS A 120 -6.15 10.59 16.23
CA LYS A 120 -6.17 9.14 16.02
C LYS A 120 -7.57 8.54 16.06
N SER A 121 -8.47 9.11 16.85
CA SER A 121 -9.86 8.68 16.89
C SER A 121 -10.57 8.98 15.57
N ASP A 122 -10.34 10.17 15.00
CA ASP A 122 -10.86 10.54 13.67
C ASP A 122 -10.24 9.65 12.59
N GLU A 123 -8.94 9.38 12.66
CA GLU A 123 -8.25 8.47 11.73
C GLU A 123 -8.82 7.04 11.83
N LEU A 124 -9.08 6.55 13.04
CA LEU A 124 -9.69 5.24 13.27
C LEU A 124 -11.07 5.17 12.62
N GLN A 125 -11.92 6.17 12.86
CA GLN A 125 -13.27 6.24 12.29
C GLN A 125 -13.22 6.22 10.77
N TYR A 126 -12.35 7.01 10.15
CA TYR A 126 -12.16 7.02 8.70
C TYR A 126 -11.82 5.61 8.16
N TRP A 127 -10.83 4.94 8.76
CA TRP A 127 -10.43 3.60 8.29
C TRP A 127 -11.50 2.54 8.56
N GLN A 128 -12.28 2.68 9.64
CA GLN A 128 -13.43 1.81 9.91
C GLN A 128 -14.49 1.95 8.82
N THR A 129 -14.85 3.18 8.40
CA THR A 129 -15.77 3.38 7.27
C THR A 129 -15.26 2.70 6.00
N ILE A 130 -13.96 2.81 5.70
CA ILE A 130 -13.36 2.12 4.55
C ILE A 130 -13.47 0.60 4.69
N ARG A 131 -13.23 0.05 5.89
CA ARG A 131 -13.36 -1.39 6.13
C ARG A 131 -14.80 -1.87 5.96
N GLU A 132 -15.76 -1.12 6.46
CA GLU A 132 -17.20 -1.40 6.28
C GLU A 132 -17.58 -1.40 4.81
N GLN A 133 -17.11 -0.41 4.04
CA GLN A 133 -17.31 -0.36 2.59
C GLN A 133 -16.72 -1.59 1.90
N GLN A 134 -15.48 -1.99 2.25
CA GLN A 134 -14.85 -3.19 1.67
C GLN A 134 -15.63 -4.47 1.97
N ILE A 135 -16.23 -4.57 3.16
CA ILE A 135 -17.09 -5.70 3.53
C ILE A 135 -18.38 -5.68 2.72
N ALA A 136 -19.01 -4.50 2.59
CA ALA A 136 -20.25 -4.33 1.81
C ALA A 136 -20.05 -4.64 0.32
N GLU A 137 -18.89 -4.28 -0.24
CA GLU A 137 -18.50 -4.58 -1.62
C GLU A 137 -18.00 -6.03 -1.80
N GLY A 138 -17.87 -6.82 -0.72
CA GLY A 138 -17.38 -8.20 -0.76
C GLY A 138 -15.87 -8.34 -1.03
N THR A 139 -15.11 -7.23 -1.02
CA THR A 139 -13.65 -7.25 -1.20
C THR A 139 -12.93 -7.67 0.09
N ALA A 140 -13.55 -7.43 1.25
CA ALA A 140 -13.10 -7.90 2.55
C ALA A 140 -14.13 -8.86 3.16
N THR A 141 -13.63 -9.79 3.97
CA THR A 141 -14.47 -10.71 4.75
C THR A 141 -14.71 -10.17 6.16
N ASN A 142 -15.77 -10.64 6.80
CA ASN A 142 -16.09 -10.34 8.21
C ASN A 142 -16.32 -11.63 9.00
N TYR A 143 -15.40 -12.58 8.87
CA TYR A 143 -15.51 -13.85 9.57
C TYR A 143 -15.35 -13.66 11.07
N THR A 144 -16.22 -14.30 11.84
CA THR A 144 -16.21 -14.28 13.30
C THR A 144 -16.01 -15.69 13.86
N PRO A 145 -15.60 -15.84 15.14
CA PRO A 145 -15.38 -17.14 15.76
C PRO A 145 -16.59 -18.08 15.76
N ASP A 146 -17.80 -17.54 15.77
CA ASP A 146 -19.05 -18.29 15.75
C ASP A 146 -19.38 -18.90 14.38
N GLN A 147 -18.78 -18.39 13.31
CA GLN A 147 -19.02 -18.86 11.94
C GLN A 147 -18.10 -20.02 11.53
N ILE A 148 -16.98 -20.20 12.24
CA ILE A 148 -15.95 -21.17 11.91
C ILE A 148 -15.85 -22.20 13.03
N THR A 149 -15.83 -23.46 12.66
CA THR A 149 -15.70 -24.58 13.60
C THR A 149 -14.41 -25.35 13.37
N LYS A 150 -14.01 -26.15 14.37
CA LYS A 150 -12.86 -27.05 14.23
C LYS A 150 -13.18 -28.09 13.15
N GLY A 151 -12.23 -28.29 12.23
CA GLY A 151 -12.35 -29.23 11.11
C GLY A 151 -12.69 -28.58 9.78
N ASP A 152 -13.25 -27.36 9.79
CA ASP A 152 -13.54 -26.57 8.59
C ASP A 152 -12.27 -26.24 7.80
N ALA A 153 -12.42 -25.86 6.53
CA ALA A 153 -11.34 -25.34 5.71
C ALA A 153 -11.47 -23.83 5.52
N VAL A 154 -10.35 -23.11 5.69
CA VAL A 154 -10.27 -21.66 5.47
C VAL A 154 -9.20 -21.34 4.45
N LYS A 155 -9.45 -20.36 3.58
CA LYS A 155 -8.49 -19.91 2.57
C LYS A 155 -7.67 -18.75 3.12
N ILE A 156 -6.36 -18.92 3.20
CA ILE A 156 -5.43 -17.91 3.71
C ILE A 156 -4.32 -17.73 2.69
N ARG A 157 -4.13 -16.49 2.21
CA ARG A 157 -3.12 -16.13 1.20
C ARG A 157 -3.13 -17.06 -0.04
N GLY A 158 -4.32 -17.46 -0.48
CA GLY A 158 -4.51 -18.34 -1.64
C GLY A 158 -4.53 -19.83 -1.33
N GLU A 159 -4.11 -20.27 -0.14
CA GLU A 159 -4.01 -21.67 0.24
C GLU A 159 -5.16 -22.08 1.16
N TRP A 160 -5.78 -23.24 0.89
CA TRP A 160 -6.77 -23.83 1.78
C TRP A 160 -6.09 -24.60 2.91
N ARG A 161 -6.45 -24.29 4.15
CA ARG A 161 -5.92 -24.96 5.34
C ARG A 161 -7.04 -25.37 6.27
N ARG A 162 -6.87 -26.50 6.95
CA ARG A 162 -7.86 -27.04 7.88
C ARG A 162 -7.74 -26.38 9.24
N VAL A 163 -8.86 -26.06 9.87
CA VAL A 163 -8.91 -25.43 11.20
C VAL A 163 -8.70 -26.48 12.29
N ALA A 164 -7.58 -26.38 12.99
CA ALA A 164 -7.25 -27.22 14.14
C ALA A 164 -7.92 -26.74 15.44
N ARG A 165 -8.04 -25.42 15.61
CA ARG A 165 -8.64 -24.80 16.81
C ARG A 165 -9.13 -23.38 16.52
N VAL A 166 -10.30 -23.04 17.05
CA VAL A 166 -10.88 -21.69 16.98
C VAL A 166 -10.50 -20.92 18.25
N ASN A 167 -9.97 -19.70 18.11
CA ASN A 167 -9.67 -18.80 19.23
C ASN A 167 -10.43 -17.47 19.04
N PRO A 168 -10.54 -16.61 20.07
CA PRO A 168 -11.33 -15.38 19.98
C PRO A 168 -10.91 -14.41 18.87
N LYS A 169 -9.62 -14.33 18.52
CA LYS A 169 -9.08 -13.38 17.52
C LYS A 169 -8.46 -14.04 16.29
N SER A 170 -8.31 -15.36 16.30
CA SER A 170 -7.62 -16.10 15.25
C SER A 170 -8.03 -17.56 15.27
N VAL A 171 -7.83 -18.23 14.14
CA VAL A 171 -7.88 -19.69 14.03
C VAL A 171 -6.46 -20.25 14.01
N SER A 172 -6.27 -21.39 14.66
CA SER A 172 -5.10 -22.23 14.46
C SER A 172 -5.40 -23.15 13.28
N VAL A 173 -4.53 -23.15 12.28
CA VAL A 173 -4.66 -24.00 11.09
C VAL A 173 -3.57 -25.06 11.06
N GLU A 174 -3.92 -26.24 10.56
CA GLU A 174 -2.99 -27.33 10.32
C GLU A 174 -1.97 -26.91 9.24
N THR A 175 -0.74 -27.39 9.40
CA THR A 175 0.32 -27.24 8.41
C THR A 175 0.76 -28.64 7.94
N PRO A 176 1.54 -28.75 6.85
CA PRO A 176 2.17 -30.02 6.46
C PRO A 176 3.15 -30.58 7.50
N TYR A 177 3.43 -29.85 8.57
CA TYR A 177 4.37 -30.20 9.63
C TYR A 177 3.64 -30.52 10.94
N SER A 178 4.39 -30.85 12.00
CA SER A 178 3.83 -31.22 13.30
C SER A 178 3.27 -30.06 14.13
N TRP A 179 3.35 -28.82 13.65
CA TRP A 179 2.87 -27.62 14.36
C TRP A 179 1.74 -26.92 13.59
N THR A 180 1.00 -26.08 14.31
CA THR A 180 -0.09 -25.26 13.74
C THR A 180 0.35 -23.82 13.53
N ASP A 181 -0.14 -23.19 12.46
CA ASP A 181 -0.01 -21.75 12.24
C ASP A 181 -1.20 -20.99 12.83
N LYS A 182 -1.01 -19.70 13.13
CA LYS A 182 -2.07 -18.79 13.56
C LYS A 182 -2.48 -17.88 12.41
N ALA A 183 -3.78 -17.83 12.13
CA ALA A 183 -4.37 -16.92 11.15
C ALA A 183 -5.44 -16.04 11.81
N PRO A 184 -5.26 -14.72 11.88
CA PRO A 184 -6.32 -13.80 12.27
C PRO A 184 -7.55 -13.94 11.36
N TYR A 185 -8.75 -13.69 11.88
CA TYR A 185 -9.97 -13.75 11.05
C TYR A 185 -9.93 -12.78 9.87
N THR A 186 -9.25 -11.65 10.04
CA THR A 186 -9.03 -10.64 9.00
C THR A 186 -8.19 -11.12 7.82
N ASP A 187 -7.42 -12.21 8.00
CA ASP A 187 -6.60 -12.83 6.95
C ASP A 187 -7.35 -13.94 6.18
N ILE A 188 -8.55 -14.33 6.63
CA ILE A 188 -9.36 -15.38 6.00
C ILE A 188 -10.07 -14.82 4.78
N GLN A 189 -9.79 -15.39 3.61
CA GLN A 189 -10.33 -14.96 2.32
C GLN A 189 -11.60 -15.71 1.94
N ASP A 190 -11.78 -16.93 2.45
CA ASP A 190 -12.91 -17.81 2.14
C ASP A 190 -13.03 -18.92 3.19
N HIS A 191 -14.21 -19.53 3.31
CA HIS A 191 -14.53 -20.55 4.31
C HIS A 191 -15.41 -21.65 3.72
N LYS A 192 -15.08 -22.90 4.05
CA LYS A 192 -15.85 -24.10 3.71
C LYS A 192 -16.07 -24.93 4.95
N LYS A 193 -17.32 -25.29 5.20
CA LYS A 193 -17.67 -26.24 6.27
C LYS A 193 -17.18 -27.64 5.91
N ALA A 194 -16.80 -28.39 6.94
CA ALA A 194 -16.38 -29.79 6.82
C ALA A 194 -17.52 -30.72 6.36
#